data_AF-A0A7X6RNS7-F1
#
_entry.id   AF-A0A7X6RNS7-F1
#
_cell.length_a   1.000
_cell.length_b   1.000
_cell.length_c   1.000
_cell.angle_alpha   90.00
_cell.angle_beta   90.00
_cell.angle_gamma   90.00
#
_symmetry.space_group_name_H-M   'P 1'
#
loop_
_entity.id
_entity.type
_entity.pdbx_description
1 polymer ?
#
loop_
_entity_poly.entity_id
_entity_poly.type
_entity_poly.pdbx_seq_one_letter_code
_entity_poly.pdbx_strand_id
1 'polypeptide(L)'
;MRRPTIMDIAKAAGVSKGAVSYALNGRPGVSEETRRRILAIASDLGWAPSSPARALAPGGRIGAVGLVVDRPAHSLGLEPFFMQLVSGIETELASSGVDLLLQVTEDMGAEIAAYRRWSSERRVDGVIMVDLRVGDPRVQVVEELPLPAVVLGGPEGVGSLPYLYTDDATAMREVVHYLAALGHRRIVQVAGPEKFVHTRVRTQAFLDAAAQAGLSEARWVHADYTGEGGTRTTRKLLAATDRPTALIYDNDLMAVAGLGVAHEMGVDVPSQLSIVAWDDSVLCRLVRPSLTAIVRDIVSYGRQAALMLARTIEGKPVENTETSRGELLPRGSTGPLGA
;
A
#
# COMPACT_ATOMS: atom_id res chain seq x y z
N MET A 1 22.56 29.43 10.02
CA MET A 1 22.60 29.62 11.49
C MET A 1 22.86 28.29 12.17
N ARG A 2 23.64 28.24 13.26
CA ARG A 2 23.97 26.98 13.96
C ARG A 2 22.77 26.52 14.79
N ARG A 3 22.38 25.25 14.67
CA ARG A 3 21.28 24.68 15.46
C ARG A 3 21.65 24.73 16.96
N PRO A 4 20.79 25.27 17.84
CA PRO A 4 21.06 25.31 19.27
C PRO A 4 21.26 23.90 19.82
N THR A 5 22.14 23.76 20.80
CA THR A 5 22.45 22.48 21.46
C THR A 5 21.99 22.50 22.91
N ILE A 6 21.91 21.32 23.54
CA ILE A 6 21.67 21.21 25.00
C ILE A 6 22.71 22.02 25.80
N MET A 7 23.92 22.20 25.27
CA MET A 7 24.96 22.98 25.93
C MET A 7 24.67 24.48 25.89
N ASP A 8 24.06 24.97 24.81
CA ASP A 8 23.66 26.37 24.67
C ASP A 8 22.53 26.70 25.68
N ILE A 9 21.58 25.77 25.86
CA ILE A 9 20.55 25.86 26.92
C ILE A 9 21.17 25.85 28.31
N ALA A 10 22.09 24.91 28.58
CA ALA A 10 22.75 24.80 29.88
C ALA A 10 23.49 26.08 30.26
N LYS A 11 24.17 26.69 29.29
CA LYS A 11 24.86 27.97 29.46
C LYS A 11 23.89 29.12 29.74
N ALA A 12 22.81 29.23 28.98
CA ALA A 12 21.83 30.31 29.18
C ALA A 12 21.02 30.14 30.47
N ALA A 13 20.75 28.89 30.87
CA ALA A 13 20.05 28.55 32.09
C ALA A 13 20.95 28.46 33.32
N GLY A 14 22.29 28.61 33.20
CA GLY A 14 23.22 28.55 34.34
C GLY A 14 23.19 27.23 35.12
N VAL A 15 22.95 26.10 34.44
CA VAL A 15 22.82 24.76 35.05
C VAL A 15 23.70 23.73 34.33
N SER A 16 23.83 22.53 34.90
CA SER A 16 24.57 21.44 34.26
C SER A 16 23.83 20.86 33.04
N LYS A 17 24.59 20.25 32.12
CA LYS A 17 24.05 19.46 30.99
C LYS A 17 23.06 18.39 31.46
N GLY A 18 23.34 17.75 32.59
CA GLY A 18 22.49 16.72 33.19
C GLY A 18 21.15 17.27 33.66
N ALA A 19 21.14 18.43 34.32
CA ALA A 19 19.92 19.11 34.74
C ALA A 19 19.05 19.52 33.55
N VAL A 20 19.66 20.03 32.47
CA VAL A 20 18.94 20.29 31.21
C VAL A 20 18.34 19.01 30.62
N SER A 21 19.11 17.92 30.58
CA SER A 21 18.60 16.62 30.10
C SER A 21 17.43 16.10 30.94
N TYR A 22 17.48 16.22 32.27
CA TYR A 22 16.37 15.79 33.14
C TYR A 22 15.14 16.67 33.00
N ALA A 23 15.34 17.99 32.86
CA ALA A 23 14.26 18.94 32.61
C ALA A 23 13.53 18.64 31.29
N LEU A 24 14.29 18.48 30.19
CA LEU A 24 13.75 18.26 28.84
C LEU A 24 13.13 16.88 28.65
N ASN A 25 13.61 15.85 29.35
CA ASN A 25 13.10 14.47 29.25
C ASN A 25 12.11 14.11 30.37
N GLY A 26 11.58 15.08 31.13
CA GLY A 26 10.58 14.81 32.17
C GLY A 26 11.08 13.97 33.37
N ARG A 27 12.40 13.82 33.56
CA ARG A 27 12.97 12.98 34.63
C ARG A 27 13.04 13.71 35.97
N PRO A 28 12.90 13.00 37.11
CA PRO A 28 13.11 13.57 38.44
C PRO A 28 14.57 14.01 38.64
N GLY A 29 14.81 14.96 39.55
CA GLY A 29 16.15 15.49 39.87
C GLY A 29 16.37 16.97 39.54
N VAL A 30 15.32 17.70 39.17
CA VAL A 30 15.33 19.16 38.94
C VAL A 30 14.04 19.75 39.53
N SER A 31 14.10 20.91 40.20
CA SER A 31 12.89 21.55 40.73
C SER A 31 11.95 21.99 39.60
N GLU A 32 10.65 22.03 39.85
CA GLU A 32 9.66 22.46 38.84
C GLU A 32 9.86 23.91 38.37
N GLU A 33 10.40 24.77 39.23
CA GLU A 33 10.81 26.12 38.86
C GLU A 33 11.98 26.09 37.86
N THR A 34 13.02 25.30 38.15
CA THR A 34 14.18 25.15 37.26
C THR A 34 13.78 24.47 35.95
N ARG A 35 12.87 23.50 35.98
CA ARG A 35 12.32 22.83 34.79
C ARG A 35 11.61 23.84 33.89
N ARG A 36 10.70 24.65 34.44
CA ARG A 36 10.00 25.71 33.68
C ARG A 36 10.98 26.70 33.05
N ARG A 37 12.01 27.12 33.79
CA ARG A 37 13.05 28.02 33.26
C ARG A 37 13.80 27.40 32.08
N ILE A 38 14.20 26.13 32.20
CA ILE A 38 14.92 25.42 31.12
C ILE A 38 14.05 25.26 29.88
N LEU A 39 12.76 24.92 30.04
CA LEU A 39 11.82 24.77 28.92
C LEU A 39 11.56 26.11 28.20
N ALA A 40 11.42 27.21 28.93
CA ALA A 40 11.28 28.55 28.35
C ALA A 40 12.52 28.93 27.52
N ILE A 41 13.72 28.76 28.09
CA ILE A 41 14.99 29.03 27.39
C ILE A 41 15.14 28.15 26.14
N ALA A 42 14.78 26.87 26.23
CA ALA A 42 14.81 25.97 25.08
C ALA A 42 13.89 26.45 23.96
N SER A 43 12.68 26.90 24.31
CA SER A 43 11.72 27.49 23.37
C SER A 43 12.25 28.77 22.73
N ASP A 44 12.77 29.71 23.53
CA ASP A 44 13.29 31.00 23.06
C ASP A 44 14.48 30.84 22.11
N LEU A 45 15.34 29.84 22.37
CA LEU A 45 16.46 29.51 21.50
C LEU A 45 16.02 28.77 20.23
N GLY A 46 14.76 28.36 20.11
CA GLY A 46 14.30 27.48 19.03
C GLY A 46 14.96 26.09 19.09
N TRP A 47 15.32 25.64 20.28
CA TRP A 47 15.91 24.32 20.47
C TRP A 47 14.83 23.25 20.30
N ALA A 48 15.13 22.28 19.44
CA ALA A 48 14.38 21.04 19.33
C ALA A 48 15.37 19.87 19.44
N PRO A 49 15.00 18.77 20.13
CA PRO A 49 15.85 17.61 20.20
C PRO A 49 16.10 17.05 18.79
N SER A 50 17.34 16.68 18.49
CA SER A 50 17.63 15.99 17.23
C SER A 50 17.01 14.59 17.27
N SER A 51 16.51 14.07 16.14
CA SER A 51 15.95 12.71 16.07
C SER A 51 16.89 11.62 16.62
N PRO A 52 18.23 11.66 16.38
CA PRO A 52 19.15 10.74 17.03
C PRO A 52 19.18 10.83 18.56
N ALA A 53 19.03 12.03 19.13
CA ALA A 53 19.03 12.22 20.58
C ALA A 53 17.71 11.73 21.23
N ARG A 54 16.57 11.83 20.52
CA ARG A 54 15.29 11.22 20.97
C ARG A 54 15.37 9.69 20.97
N ALA A 55 15.88 9.10 19.90
CA ALA A 55 16.01 7.65 19.77
C ALA A 55 16.97 7.03 20.80
N LEU A 56 18.01 7.76 21.22
CA LEU A 56 19.00 7.30 22.21
C LEU A 56 18.51 7.32 23.66
N ALA A 57 17.38 7.98 23.95
CA ALA A 57 16.79 7.92 25.28
C ALA A 57 16.25 6.50 25.56
N PRO A 58 16.38 5.96 26.79
CA PRO A 58 15.66 4.76 27.21
C PRO A 58 14.16 4.88 26.93
N GLY A 59 13.61 3.98 26.10
CA GLY A 59 12.22 4.02 25.63
C GLY A 59 11.91 5.10 24.58
N GLY A 60 12.94 5.77 24.05
CA GLY A 60 12.81 6.86 23.09
C GLY A 60 12.43 6.37 21.69
N ARG A 61 11.35 6.94 21.15
CA ARG A 61 10.90 6.76 19.76
C ARG A 61 11.67 7.68 18.83
N ILE A 62 11.88 7.23 17.60
CA ILE A 62 12.47 8.00 16.52
C ILE A 62 11.47 9.05 16.02
N GLY A 63 10.18 8.69 16.00
CA GLY A 63 9.08 9.47 15.47
C GLY A 63 8.95 9.31 13.96
N ALA A 64 9.21 8.12 13.43
CA ALA A 64 9.04 7.85 12.00
C ALA A 64 8.63 6.39 11.75
N VAL A 65 7.80 6.14 10.75
CA VAL A 65 7.51 4.79 10.22
C VAL A 65 7.99 4.67 8.79
N GLY A 66 8.34 3.45 8.37
CA GLY A 66 8.91 3.21 7.05
C GLY A 66 7.94 2.52 6.09
N LEU A 67 8.01 2.92 4.82
CA LEU A 67 7.40 2.20 3.70
C LEU A 67 8.46 2.04 2.62
N VAL A 68 8.83 0.80 2.30
CA VAL A 68 9.70 0.51 1.16
C VAL A 68 8.86 -0.07 0.03
N VAL A 69 9.02 0.47 -1.17
CA VAL A 69 8.31 -0.01 -2.36
C VAL A 69 9.32 -0.46 -3.40
N ASP A 70 9.32 -1.76 -3.68
CA ASP A 70 10.12 -2.38 -4.73
C ASP A 70 9.39 -2.32 -6.08
N ARG A 71 9.42 -1.12 -6.70
CA ARG A 71 8.87 -0.84 -8.03
C ARG A 71 9.69 0.25 -8.72
N PRO A 72 9.66 0.35 -10.07
CA PRO A 72 10.28 1.47 -10.76
C PRO A 72 9.75 2.81 -10.24
N ALA A 73 10.63 3.75 -9.88
CA ALA A 73 10.20 5.01 -9.24
C ALA A 73 9.13 5.80 -10.02
N HIS A 74 9.15 5.73 -11.35
CA HIS A 74 8.17 6.39 -12.19
C HIS A 74 6.75 5.78 -12.08
N SER A 75 6.60 4.54 -11.59
CA SER A 75 5.29 3.89 -11.47
C SER A 75 4.49 4.41 -10.26
N LEU A 76 5.14 4.93 -9.22
CA LEU A 76 4.45 5.45 -8.03
C LEU A 76 3.46 6.56 -8.33
N GLY A 77 3.78 7.46 -9.27
CA GLY A 77 2.89 8.55 -9.67
C GLY A 77 1.81 8.12 -10.67
N LEU A 78 1.94 6.95 -11.28
CA LEU A 78 1.04 6.46 -12.33
C LEU A 78 0.00 5.49 -11.79
N GLU A 79 0.36 4.66 -10.80
CA GLU A 79 -0.52 3.70 -10.16
C GLU A 79 -1.24 4.35 -8.97
N PRO A 80 -2.54 4.68 -9.08
CA PRO A 80 -3.25 5.51 -8.09
C PRO A 80 -3.33 4.88 -6.70
N PHE A 81 -3.23 3.55 -6.60
CA PHE A 81 -3.25 2.80 -5.34
C PHE A 81 -2.21 3.31 -4.33
N PHE A 82 -0.95 3.49 -4.75
CA PHE A 82 0.13 3.84 -3.82
C PHE A 82 -0.06 5.23 -3.21
N MET A 83 -0.46 6.21 -4.00
CA MET A 83 -0.67 7.57 -3.49
C MET A 83 -1.89 7.65 -2.58
N GLN A 84 -2.94 6.86 -2.82
CA GLN A 84 -4.06 6.75 -1.90
C GLN A 84 -3.66 6.05 -0.59
N LEU A 85 -2.84 4.99 -0.68
CA LEU A 85 -2.31 4.29 0.48
C LEU A 85 -1.47 5.23 1.35
N VAL A 86 -0.52 5.96 0.74
CA VAL A 86 0.30 6.98 1.41
C VAL A 86 -0.58 8.06 2.04
N SER A 87 -1.59 8.56 1.31
CA SER A 87 -2.54 9.53 1.87
C SER A 87 -3.28 8.99 3.10
N GLY A 88 -3.66 7.71 3.10
CA GLY A 88 -4.29 7.05 4.24
C GLY A 88 -3.36 6.95 5.45
N ILE A 89 -2.12 6.53 5.22
CA ILE A 89 -1.07 6.47 6.25
C ILE A 89 -0.84 7.85 6.84
N GLU A 90 -0.57 8.86 6.01
CA GLU A 90 -0.33 10.25 6.43
C GLU A 90 -1.51 10.84 7.22
N THR A 91 -2.75 10.48 6.86
CA THR A 91 -3.94 10.93 7.61
C THR A 91 -3.92 10.47 9.07
N GLU A 92 -3.46 9.25 9.33
CA GLU A 92 -3.29 8.75 10.70
C GLU A 92 -2.09 9.42 11.39
N LEU A 93 -0.97 9.54 10.69
CA LEU A 93 0.28 10.04 11.25
C LEU A 93 0.24 11.54 11.58
N ALA A 94 -0.53 12.34 10.83
CA ALA A 94 -0.54 13.80 10.90
C ALA A 94 -0.77 14.37 12.31
N SER A 95 -1.56 13.69 13.14
CA SER A 95 -1.88 14.15 14.51
C SER A 95 -0.83 13.72 15.55
N SER A 96 0.05 12.78 15.21
CA SER A 96 0.96 12.09 16.13
C SER A 96 2.40 12.60 16.11
N GLY A 97 2.74 13.49 15.17
CA GLY A 97 4.11 13.99 14.97
C GLY A 97 5.10 12.89 14.54
N VAL A 98 4.58 11.81 13.94
CA VAL A 98 5.33 10.71 13.35
C VAL A 98 5.47 10.97 11.86
N ASP A 99 6.70 10.90 11.34
CA ASP A 99 6.99 11.08 9.92
C ASP A 99 6.83 9.76 9.14
N LEU A 100 6.49 9.83 7.85
CA LEU A 100 6.62 8.70 6.92
C LEU A 100 7.95 8.76 6.17
N LEU A 101 8.79 7.73 6.33
CA LEU A 101 9.97 7.52 5.51
C LEU A 101 9.63 6.57 4.34
N LEU A 102 9.35 7.16 3.18
CA LEU A 102 9.14 6.43 1.93
C LEU A 102 10.47 6.22 1.19
N GLN A 103 10.77 4.98 0.82
CA GLN A 103 11.91 4.67 -0.04
C GLN A 103 11.48 3.73 -1.18
N VAL A 104 11.91 4.04 -2.40
CA VAL A 104 11.74 3.17 -3.56
C VAL A 104 13.02 2.39 -3.79
N THR A 105 12.89 1.12 -4.16
CA THR A 105 14.02 0.24 -4.49
C THR A 105 13.81 -0.43 -5.84
N GLU A 106 14.92 -0.86 -6.44
CA GLU A 106 14.94 -1.49 -7.78
C GLU A 106 14.65 -2.98 -7.72
N ASP A 107 14.95 -3.61 -6.58
CA ASP A 107 14.69 -5.02 -6.31
C ASP A 107 14.51 -5.30 -4.81
N MET A 108 14.14 -6.55 -4.53
CA MET A 108 13.90 -7.09 -3.19
C MET A 108 15.18 -7.12 -2.33
N GLY A 109 16.36 -7.32 -2.94
CA GLY A 109 17.62 -7.30 -2.21
C GLY A 109 17.92 -5.91 -1.65
N ALA A 110 17.70 -4.87 -2.46
CA ALA A 110 17.80 -3.48 -2.05
C ALA A 110 16.76 -3.10 -0.99
N GLU A 111 15.54 -3.64 -1.07
CA GLU A 111 14.52 -3.48 -0.04
C GLU A 111 14.93 -4.12 1.31
N ILE A 112 15.42 -5.36 1.28
CA ILE A 112 15.95 -6.03 2.48
C ILE A 112 17.12 -5.24 3.08
N ALA A 113 18.02 -4.74 2.25
CA ALA A 113 19.12 -3.90 2.70
C ALA A 113 18.61 -2.59 3.34
N ALA A 114 17.52 -2.01 2.83
CA ALA A 114 16.88 -0.85 3.42
C ALA A 114 16.32 -1.15 4.82
N TYR A 115 15.63 -2.28 5.01
CA TYR A 115 15.13 -2.70 6.34
C TYR A 115 16.27 -2.90 7.34
N ARG A 116 17.34 -3.61 6.95
CA ARG A 116 18.52 -3.81 7.80
C ARG A 116 19.16 -2.49 8.20
N ARG A 117 19.32 -1.58 7.22
CA ARG A 117 19.88 -0.24 7.45
C ARG A 117 18.98 0.59 8.37
N TRP A 118 17.67 0.60 8.13
CA TRP A 118 16.74 1.36 8.96
C TRP A 118 16.66 0.85 10.39
N SER A 119 16.75 -0.46 10.58
CA SER A 119 16.82 -1.08 11.89
C SER A 119 18.14 -0.74 12.61
N SER A 120 19.29 -0.93 11.95
CA SER A 120 20.60 -0.71 12.57
C SER A 120 20.91 0.75 12.85
N GLU A 121 20.51 1.66 11.96
CA GLU A 121 20.68 3.11 12.11
C GLU A 121 19.55 3.75 12.94
N ARG A 122 18.56 2.97 13.39
CA ARG A 122 17.37 3.44 14.12
C ARG A 122 16.71 4.61 13.41
N ARG A 123 16.31 4.41 12.15
CA ARG A 123 15.68 5.43 11.29
C ARG A 123 14.16 5.43 11.31
N VAL A 124 13.55 4.30 11.66
CA VAL A 124 12.09 4.17 11.81
C VAL A 124 11.78 3.31 13.04
N ASP A 125 10.62 3.55 13.65
CA ASP A 125 10.09 2.79 14.77
C ASP A 125 9.38 1.51 14.33
N GLY A 126 9.00 1.40 13.04
CA GLY A 126 8.43 0.21 12.43
C GLY A 126 8.19 0.39 10.93
N VAL A 127 7.78 -0.68 10.23
CA VAL A 127 7.58 -0.67 8.76
C VAL A 127 6.24 -1.27 8.33
N ILE A 128 5.69 -0.72 7.25
CA ILE A 128 4.55 -1.31 6.53
C ILE A 128 5.11 -2.04 5.31
N MET A 129 4.81 -3.33 5.21
CA MET A 129 5.24 -4.19 4.11
C MET A 129 4.12 -4.36 3.10
N VAL A 130 4.43 -4.16 1.81
CA VAL A 130 3.48 -4.28 0.70
C VAL A 130 4.02 -5.26 -0.35
N ASP A 131 3.17 -5.64 -1.31
CA ASP A 131 3.56 -6.45 -2.47
C ASP A 131 4.26 -7.75 -2.07
N LEU A 132 3.70 -8.46 -1.08
CA LEU A 132 4.27 -9.72 -0.60
C LEU A 132 4.42 -10.71 -1.76
N ARG A 133 5.59 -11.34 -1.86
CA ARG A 133 5.88 -12.34 -2.89
C ARG A 133 5.64 -13.76 -2.38
N VAL A 134 5.42 -14.69 -3.29
CA VAL A 134 5.39 -16.11 -2.93
C VAL A 134 6.77 -16.53 -2.40
N GLY A 135 6.81 -17.05 -1.17
CA GLY A 135 8.07 -17.41 -0.50
C GLY A 135 8.94 -16.19 -0.14
N ASP A 136 8.31 -15.09 0.27
CA ASP A 136 9.00 -13.82 0.51
C ASP A 136 10.06 -13.88 1.62
N PRO A 137 11.36 -13.72 1.32
CA PRO A 137 12.40 -13.72 2.34
C PRO A 137 12.37 -12.46 3.23
N ARG A 138 11.67 -11.39 2.83
CA ARG A 138 11.59 -10.15 3.64
C ARG A 138 10.95 -10.41 5.00
N VAL A 139 9.97 -11.31 5.08
CA VAL A 139 9.23 -11.62 6.31
C VAL A 139 10.18 -12.16 7.37
N GLN A 140 10.93 -13.23 7.05
CA GLN A 140 11.90 -13.79 7.98
C GLN A 140 12.96 -12.75 8.38
N VAL A 141 13.48 -11.97 7.43
CA VAL A 141 14.47 -10.95 7.75
C VAL A 141 13.92 -9.90 8.72
N VAL A 142 12.69 -9.44 8.53
CA VAL A 142 12.07 -8.44 9.40
C VAL A 142 11.78 -9.00 10.79
N GLU A 143 11.37 -10.27 10.91
CA GLU A 143 11.19 -10.95 12.21
C GLU A 143 12.49 -11.11 13.01
N GLU A 144 13.62 -11.28 12.32
CA GLU A 144 14.96 -11.36 12.94
C GLU A 144 15.52 -9.98 13.34
N LEU A 145 14.94 -8.89 12.83
CA LEU A 145 15.33 -7.53 13.17
C LEU A 145 14.50 -7.01 14.37
N PRO A 146 15.06 -6.13 15.22
CA PRO A 146 14.27 -5.38 16.20
C PRO A 146 13.46 -4.27 15.50
N LEU A 147 12.59 -4.66 14.56
CA LEU A 147 11.84 -3.76 13.68
C LEU A 147 10.37 -4.22 13.59
N PRO A 148 9.46 -3.62 14.39
CA PRO A 148 8.02 -3.87 14.28
C PRO A 148 7.52 -3.72 12.85
N ALA A 149 6.67 -4.63 12.41
CA ALA A 149 6.13 -4.59 11.05
C ALA A 149 4.67 -5.02 10.96
N VAL A 150 4.00 -4.55 9.92
CA VAL A 150 2.65 -4.96 9.51
C VAL A 150 2.68 -5.27 8.02
N VAL A 151 2.05 -6.37 7.63
CA VAL A 151 1.91 -6.76 6.22
C VAL A 151 0.55 -6.32 5.66
N LEU A 152 0.56 -5.68 4.50
CA LEU A 152 -0.63 -5.42 3.70
C LEU A 152 -0.82 -6.56 2.70
N GLY A 153 -1.78 -7.42 3.00
CA GLY A 153 -2.02 -8.66 2.26
C GLY A 153 -2.65 -9.73 3.14
N GLY A 154 -3.11 -10.80 2.50
CA GLY A 154 -3.72 -11.95 3.16
C GLY A 154 -2.74 -12.78 4.02
N PRO A 155 -3.24 -13.82 4.71
CA PRO A 155 -2.46 -14.63 5.66
C PRO A 155 -1.31 -15.43 5.05
N GLU A 156 -1.26 -15.56 3.73
CA GLU A 156 -0.29 -16.44 3.09
C GLU A 156 1.12 -15.84 3.10
N GLY A 157 2.05 -16.53 3.75
CA GLY A 157 3.47 -16.15 3.74
C GLY A 157 3.86 -15.04 4.73
N VAL A 158 2.98 -14.64 5.65
CA VAL A 158 3.20 -13.52 6.59
C VAL A 158 3.98 -13.89 7.87
N GLY A 159 4.26 -15.18 8.12
CA GLY A 159 4.94 -15.62 9.33
C GLY A 159 4.15 -15.31 10.60
N SER A 160 4.81 -14.71 11.59
CA SER A 160 4.21 -14.20 12.83
C SER A 160 3.81 -12.72 12.76
N LEU A 161 4.03 -12.06 11.62
CA LEU A 161 3.73 -10.64 11.48
C LEU A 161 2.20 -10.41 11.44
N PRO A 162 1.69 -9.38 12.13
CA PRO A 162 0.30 -8.98 11.99
C PRO A 162 0.04 -8.49 10.57
N TYR A 163 -1.15 -8.77 10.05
CA TYR A 163 -1.53 -8.40 8.69
C TYR A 163 -2.93 -7.79 8.59
N LEU A 164 -3.09 -6.98 7.55
CA LEU A 164 -4.32 -6.30 7.18
C LEU A 164 -4.71 -6.71 5.75
N TYR A 165 -5.92 -7.24 5.57
CA TYR A 165 -6.33 -7.79 4.26
C TYR A 165 -7.73 -7.34 3.81
N THR A 166 -8.02 -7.58 2.54
CA THR A 166 -9.34 -7.42 1.93
C THR A 166 -9.83 -8.78 1.41
N ASP A 167 -11.13 -9.03 1.44
CA ASP A 167 -11.72 -10.22 0.83
C ASP A 167 -11.82 -10.07 -0.71
N ASP A 168 -10.66 -10.19 -1.36
CA ASP A 168 -10.52 -10.15 -2.81
C ASP A 168 -11.23 -11.32 -3.49
N ALA A 169 -11.37 -12.46 -2.81
CA ALA A 169 -11.98 -13.65 -3.37
C ALA A 169 -13.49 -13.46 -3.58
N THR A 170 -14.17 -12.84 -2.62
CA THR A 170 -15.58 -12.47 -2.76
C THR A 170 -15.79 -11.41 -3.83
N ALA A 171 -14.96 -10.36 -3.86
CA ALA A 171 -15.08 -9.33 -4.89
C ALA A 171 -14.89 -9.91 -6.30
N MET A 172 -13.88 -10.77 -6.50
CA MET A 172 -13.66 -11.43 -7.80
C MET A 172 -14.82 -12.34 -8.19
N ARG A 173 -15.37 -13.09 -7.24
CA ARG A 173 -16.56 -13.93 -7.48
C ARG A 173 -17.75 -13.09 -7.93
N GLU A 174 -18.00 -11.94 -7.34
CA GLU A 174 -19.07 -11.01 -7.75
C GLU A 174 -18.87 -10.53 -9.20
N VAL A 175 -17.64 -10.18 -9.60
CA VAL A 175 -17.32 -9.78 -10.99
C VAL A 175 -17.62 -10.89 -11.99
N VAL A 176 -17.16 -12.11 -11.70
CA VAL A 176 -17.36 -13.26 -12.60
C VAL A 176 -18.84 -13.58 -12.77
N HIS A 177 -19.60 -13.61 -11.66
CA HIS A 177 -21.05 -13.84 -11.72
C HIS A 177 -21.77 -12.72 -12.47
N TYR A 178 -21.38 -11.46 -12.26
CA TYR A 178 -21.94 -10.33 -12.98
C TYR A 178 -21.73 -10.44 -14.49
N LEU A 179 -20.51 -10.73 -14.94
CA LEU A 179 -20.21 -10.90 -16.36
C LEU A 179 -20.89 -12.14 -16.96
N ALA A 180 -20.98 -13.23 -16.21
CA ALA A 180 -21.71 -14.43 -16.63
C ALA A 180 -23.22 -14.15 -16.80
N ALA A 181 -23.81 -13.34 -15.91
CA ALA A 181 -25.21 -12.92 -15.99
C ALA A 181 -25.48 -12.00 -17.20
N LEU A 182 -24.47 -11.26 -17.66
CA LEU A 182 -24.51 -10.50 -18.93
C LEU A 182 -24.33 -11.38 -20.18
N GLY A 183 -24.15 -12.70 -20.02
CA GLY A 183 -24.02 -13.65 -21.12
C GLY A 183 -22.58 -13.89 -21.59
N HIS A 184 -21.57 -13.30 -20.94
CA HIS A 184 -20.19 -13.55 -21.30
C HIS A 184 -19.75 -14.97 -20.92
N ARG A 185 -19.11 -15.67 -21.87
CA ARG A 185 -18.56 -17.02 -21.68
C ARG A 185 -17.04 -17.08 -21.82
N ARG A 186 -16.49 -16.30 -22.76
CA ARG A 186 -15.04 -16.10 -22.94
C ARG A 186 -14.60 -14.88 -22.14
N ILE A 187 -14.27 -15.11 -20.86
CA ILE A 187 -13.79 -14.08 -19.94
C ILE A 187 -12.29 -14.30 -19.73
N VAL A 188 -11.50 -13.23 -19.84
CA VAL A 188 -10.06 -13.29 -19.56
C VAL A 188 -9.69 -12.33 -18.43
N GLN A 189 -9.05 -12.85 -17.39
CA GLN A 189 -8.37 -12.01 -16.40
C GLN A 189 -7.01 -11.57 -16.95
N VAL A 190 -6.77 -10.26 -17.05
CA VAL A 190 -5.46 -9.66 -17.26
C VAL A 190 -4.87 -9.38 -15.89
N ALA A 191 -4.19 -10.40 -15.36
CA ALA A 191 -3.64 -10.43 -14.02
C ALA A 191 -2.37 -9.57 -13.90
N GLY A 192 -2.01 -9.21 -12.68
CA GLY A 192 -0.72 -8.59 -12.37
C GLY A 192 0.47 -9.54 -12.50
N PRO A 193 1.66 -9.14 -12.02
CA PRO A 193 2.83 -10.00 -11.93
C PRO A 193 2.55 -11.24 -11.07
N GLU A 194 2.92 -12.41 -11.60
CA GLU A 194 2.74 -13.73 -10.97
C GLU A 194 3.44 -13.86 -9.61
N LYS A 195 4.54 -13.12 -9.43
CA LYS A 195 5.35 -13.19 -8.20
C LYS A 195 4.61 -12.77 -6.93
N PHE A 196 3.52 -12.01 -7.04
CA PHE A 196 2.82 -11.45 -5.87
C PHE A 196 1.72 -12.38 -5.35
N VAL A 197 1.63 -12.49 -4.03
CA VAL A 197 0.62 -13.31 -3.34
C VAL A 197 -0.79 -12.86 -3.70
N HIS A 198 -1.06 -11.55 -3.70
CA HIS A 198 -2.40 -11.02 -4.02
C HIS A 198 -2.82 -11.32 -5.47
N THR A 199 -1.87 -11.41 -6.41
CA THR A 199 -2.17 -11.77 -7.81
C THR A 199 -2.63 -13.22 -7.85
N ARG A 200 -1.90 -14.12 -7.20
CA ARG A 200 -2.26 -15.54 -7.13
C ARG A 200 -3.61 -15.75 -6.45
N VAL A 201 -3.87 -15.07 -5.33
CA VAL A 201 -5.16 -15.14 -4.63
C VAL A 201 -6.31 -14.71 -5.54
N ARG A 202 -6.16 -13.57 -6.25
CA ARG A 202 -7.18 -13.08 -7.18
C ARG A 202 -7.39 -14.02 -8.36
N THR A 203 -6.32 -14.58 -8.93
CA THR A 203 -6.40 -15.53 -10.04
C THR A 203 -7.03 -16.86 -9.61
N GLN A 204 -6.70 -17.37 -8.43
CA GLN A 204 -7.36 -18.57 -7.91
C GLN A 204 -8.86 -18.31 -7.70
N ALA A 205 -9.23 -17.17 -7.11
CA ALA A 205 -10.63 -16.81 -6.94
C ALA A 205 -11.38 -16.64 -8.28
N PHE A 206 -10.73 -16.09 -9.30
CA PHE A 206 -11.27 -16.01 -10.66
C PHE A 206 -11.56 -17.39 -11.24
N LEU A 207 -10.60 -18.32 -11.13
CA LEU A 207 -10.75 -19.69 -11.61
C LEU A 207 -11.84 -20.46 -10.88
N ASP A 208 -11.88 -20.36 -9.56
CA ASP A 208 -12.89 -21.02 -8.74
C ASP A 208 -14.29 -20.49 -9.07
N ALA A 209 -14.45 -19.17 -9.20
CA ALA A 209 -15.71 -18.55 -9.58
C ALA A 209 -16.13 -18.93 -11.02
N ALA A 210 -15.18 -18.99 -11.95
CA ALA A 210 -15.44 -19.40 -13.33
C ALA A 210 -15.89 -20.86 -13.41
N ALA A 211 -15.24 -21.76 -12.67
CA ALA A 211 -15.62 -23.17 -12.58
C ALA A 211 -17.04 -23.33 -12.00
N GLN A 212 -17.35 -22.62 -10.91
CA GLN A 212 -18.69 -22.61 -10.29
C GLN A 212 -19.77 -22.09 -11.24
N ALA A 213 -19.44 -21.11 -12.09
CA ALA A 213 -20.34 -20.55 -13.09
C ALA A 213 -20.39 -21.34 -14.42
N GLY A 214 -19.67 -22.46 -14.53
CA GLY A 214 -19.64 -23.29 -15.73
C GLY A 214 -18.93 -22.64 -16.93
N LEU A 215 -18.01 -21.70 -16.68
CA LEU A 215 -17.29 -20.95 -17.71
C LEU A 215 -16.01 -21.69 -18.16
N SER A 216 -16.17 -22.74 -18.96
CA SER A 216 -15.05 -23.59 -19.41
C SER A 216 -14.01 -22.88 -20.28
N GLU A 217 -14.36 -21.73 -20.87
CA GLU A 217 -13.46 -20.93 -21.71
C GLU A 217 -12.77 -19.78 -20.93
N ALA A 218 -13.02 -19.66 -19.63
CA ALA A 218 -12.38 -18.66 -18.79
C ALA A 218 -10.88 -18.97 -18.63
N ARG A 219 -10.04 -17.94 -18.79
CA ARG A 219 -8.57 -18.07 -18.64
C ARG A 219 -7.96 -16.78 -18.11
N TRP A 220 -6.68 -16.79 -17.78
CA TRP A 220 -5.95 -15.61 -17.33
C TRP A 220 -4.64 -15.47 -18.09
N VAL A 221 -4.10 -14.25 -18.09
CA VAL A 221 -2.77 -13.93 -18.60
C VAL A 221 -2.10 -12.92 -17.67
N HIS A 222 -0.80 -13.06 -17.44
CA HIS A 222 -0.05 -12.10 -16.62
C HIS A 222 0.38 -10.86 -17.44
N ALA A 223 0.31 -9.71 -16.79
CA ALA A 223 0.86 -8.44 -17.21
C ALA A 223 1.67 -7.82 -16.06
N ASP A 224 2.17 -6.59 -16.25
CA ASP A 224 3.18 -5.97 -15.37
C ASP A 224 2.66 -4.76 -14.58
N TYR A 225 1.33 -4.59 -14.51
CA TYR A 225 0.63 -3.41 -13.97
C TYR A 225 0.84 -2.09 -14.72
N THR A 226 1.68 -2.06 -15.76
CA THR A 226 1.94 -0.85 -16.54
C THR A 226 0.91 -0.68 -17.66
N GLY A 227 0.67 0.56 -18.07
CA GLY A 227 -0.16 0.84 -19.25
C GLY A 227 0.39 0.21 -20.53
N GLU A 228 1.72 0.11 -20.68
CA GLU A 228 2.36 -0.55 -21.83
C GLU A 228 2.10 -2.06 -21.83
N GLY A 229 2.26 -2.72 -20.67
CA GLY A 229 1.92 -4.13 -20.50
C GLY A 229 0.45 -4.40 -20.76
N GLY A 230 -0.45 -3.55 -20.22
CA GLY A 230 -1.88 -3.59 -20.50
C GLY A 230 -2.19 -3.47 -21.99
N THR A 231 -1.57 -2.51 -22.68
CA THR A 231 -1.71 -2.30 -24.13
C THR A 231 -1.28 -3.53 -24.92
N ARG A 232 -0.07 -4.03 -24.66
CA ARG A 232 0.52 -5.18 -25.37
C ARG A 232 -0.30 -6.45 -25.17
N THR A 233 -0.72 -6.72 -23.94
CA THR A 233 -1.52 -7.90 -23.60
C THR A 233 -2.91 -7.81 -24.22
N THR A 234 -3.57 -6.67 -24.13
CA THR A 234 -4.90 -6.47 -24.72
C THR A 234 -4.88 -6.64 -26.24
N ARG A 235 -3.89 -6.07 -26.92
CA ARG A 235 -3.76 -6.19 -28.39
C ARG A 235 -3.64 -7.66 -28.83
N LYS A 236 -2.84 -8.45 -28.10
CA LYS A 236 -2.70 -9.89 -28.35
C LYS A 236 -4.02 -10.64 -28.14
N LEU A 237 -4.72 -10.36 -27.05
CA LEU A 237 -6.00 -10.99 -26.74
C LEU A 237 -7.08 -10.66 -27.78
N LEU A 238 -7.15 -9.40 -28.22
CA LEU A 238 -8.16 -8.95 -29.19
C LEU A 238 -7.87 -9.40 -30.63
N ALA A 239 -6.61 -9.70 -30.95
CA ALA A 239 -6.20 -10.25 -32.24
C ALA A 239 -6.31 -11.79 -32.33
N ALA A 240 -6.54 -12.48 -31.21
CA ALA A 240 -6.65 -13.93 -31.17
C ALA A 240 -7.96 -14.42 -31.84
N THR A 241 -7.94 -15.63 -32.39
CA THR A 241 -9.13 -16.28 -32.97
C THR A 241 -10.20 -16.55 -31.92
N ASP A 242 -9.78 -16.96 -30.73
CA ASP A 242 -10.62 -17.17 -29.54
C ASP A 242 -10.73 -15.88 -28.71
N ARG A 243 -11.07 -14.78 -29.39
CA ARG A 243 -11.17 -13.43 -28.81
C ARG A 243 -12.09 -13.42 -27.58
N PRO A 244 -11.66 -12.80 -26.45
CA PRO A 244 -12.51 -12.65 -25.28
C PRO A 244 -13.69 -11.72 -25.56
N THR A 245 -14.75 -11.92 -24.80
CA THR A 245 -15.94 -11.05 -24.77
C THR A 245 -16.00 -10.21 -23.50
N ALA A 246 -15.20 -10.54 -22.49
CA ALA A 246 -15.00 -9.71 -21.32
C ALA A 246 -13.55 -9.79 -20.81
N LEU A 247 -13.05 -8.68 -20.31
CA LEU A 247 -11.73 -8.55 -19.68
C LEU A 247 -11.87 -8.02 -18.26
N ILE A 248 -11.19 -8.68 -17.30
CA ILE A 248 -11.05 -8.23 -15.92
C ILE A 248 -9.58 -7.86 -15.72
N TYR A 249 -9.28 -6.61 -15.39
CA TYR A 249 -7.90 -6.16 -15.18
C TYR A 249 -7.60 -6.01 -13.70
N ASP A 250 -6.44 -6.49 -13.26
CA ASP A 250 -6.02 -6.40 -11.84
C ASP A 250 -5.61 -4.99 -11.37
N ASN A 251 -5.59 -4.00 -12.27
CA ASN A 251 -5.59 -2.59 -11.91
C ASN A 251 -6.32 -1.73 -12.97
N ASP A 252 -6.63 -0.50 -12.60
CA ASP A 252 -7.29 0.50 -13.44
C ASP A 252 -6.43 1.05 -14.58
N LEU A 253 -5.12 1.21 -14.39
CA LEU A 253 -4.20 1.72 -15.41
C LEU A 253 -4.16 0.78 -16.64
N MET A 254 -4.07 -0.52 -16.43
CA MET A 254 -4.12 -1.50 -17.52
C MET A 254 -5.52 -1.55 -18.15
N ALA A 255 -6.60 -1.40 -17.36
CA ALA A 255 -7.96 -1.38 -17.87
C ALA A 255 -8.20 -0.20 -18.83
N VAL A 256 -7.72 0.99 -18.45
CA VAL A 256 -7.78 2.20 -19.27
C VAL A 256 -6.96 2.04 -20.55
N ALA A 257 -5.74 1.49 -20.45
CA ALA A 257 -4.94 1.18 -21.63
C ALA A 257 -5.62 0.15 -22.54
N GLY A 258 -6.26 -0.87 -21.96
CA GLY A 258 -7.01 -1.89 -22.68
C GLY A 258 -8.22 -1.31 -23.42
N LEU A 259 -8.95 -0.38 -22.79
CA LEU A 259 -10.02 0.36 -23.45
C LEU A 259 -9.51 1.17 -24.64
N GLY A 260 -8.34 1.82 -24.51
CA GLY A 260 -7.68 2.50 -25.62
C GLY A 260 -7.41 1.57 -26.81
N VAL A 261 -6.86 0.38 -26.54
CA VAL A 261 -6.60 -0.63 -27.57
C VAL A 261 -7.88 -1.12 -28.23
N ALA A 262 -8.96 -1.35 -27.46
CA ALA A 262 -10.24 -1.75 -28.01
C ALA A 262 -10.74 -0.72 -29.04
N HIS A 263 -10.69 0.58 -28.71
CA HIS A 263 -11.04 1.65 -29.64
C HIS A 263 -10.14 1.68 -30.88
N GLU A 264 -8.83 1.59 -30.71
CA GLU A 264 -7.87 1.57 -31.83
C GLU A 264 -8.11 0.40 -32.79
N MET A 265 -8.54 -0.74 -32.26
CA MET A 265 -8.85 -1.95 -33.02
C MET A 265 -10.30 -1.99 -33.54
N GLY A 266 -11.10 -0.95 -33.28
CA GLY A 266 -12.51 -0.90 -33.67
C GLY A 266 -13.39 -1.95 -32.97
N VAL A 267 -13.00 -2.40 -31.77
CA VAL A 267 -13.80 -3.30 -30.93
C VAL A 267 -14.69 -2.45 -30.02
N ASP A 268 -16.00 -2.61 -30.19
CA ASP A 268 -16.98 -1.80 -29.47
C ASP A 268 -17.15 -2.25 -28.02
N VAL A 269 -17.12 -1.29 -27.10
CA VAL A 269 -17.26 -1.47 -25.65
C VAL A 269 -18.53 -0.70 -25.24
N PRO A 270 -19.59 -1.35 -24.72
CA PRO A 270 -19.59 -2.72 -24.21
C PRO A 270 -20.12 -3.80 -25.17
N SER A 271 -20.64 -3.46 -26.35
CA SER A 271 -21.47 -4.38 -27.17
C SER A 271 -20.73 -5.65 -27.62
N GLN A 272 -19.43 -5.54 -27.91
CA GLN A 272 -18.57 -6.67 -28.31
C GLN A 272 -17.62 -7.11 -27.20
N LEU A 273 -17.25 -6.19 -26.30
CA LEU A 273 -16.28 -6.41 -25.24
C LEU A 273 -16.68 -5.67 -23.96
N SER A 274 -16.88 -6.40 -22.88
CA SER A 274 -17.00 -5.84 -21.53
C SER A 274 -15.63 -5.67 -20.86
N ILE A 275 -15.40 -4.56 -20.15
CA ILE A 275 -14.16 -4.29 -19.41
C ILE A 275 -14.48 -3.97 -17.96
N VAL A 276 -13.80 -4.65 -17.02
CA VAL A 276 -13.85 -4.38 -15.58
C VAL A 276 -12.45 -4.03 -15.06
N ALA A 277 -12.35 -2.94 -14.31
CA ALA A 277 -11.14 -2.53 -13.61
C ALA A 277 -11.16 -2.99 -12.15
N TRP A 278 -10.02 -3.48 -11.65
CA TRP A 278 -9.77 -3.55 -10.22
C TRP A 278 -9.27 -2.17 -9.77
N ASP A 279 -9.98 -1.56 -8.83
CA ASP A 279 -9.89 -0.15 -8.42
C ASP A 279 -10.67 0.87 -9.28
N ASP A 280 -11.18 1.89 -8.57
CA ASP A 280 -11.96 2.98 -9.13
C ASP A 280 -11.23 4.33 -9.01
N SER A 281 -10.11 4.49 -9.72
CA SER A 281 -9.47 5.81 -9.79
C SER A 281 -10.27 6.80 -10.62
N VAL A 282 -9.80 8.04 -10.59
CA VAL A 282 -10.30 9.12 -11.45
C VAL A 282 -10.26 8.72 -12.93
N LEU A 283 -9.27 7.92 -13.36
CA LEU A 283 -9.14 7.50 -14.76
C LEU A 283 -10.36 6.69 -15.21
N CYS A 284 -10.84 5.75 -14.38
CA CYS A 284 -12.03 4.94 -14.64
C CYS A 284 -13.28 5.80 -14.92
N ARG A 285 -13.38 6.97 -14.27
CA ARG A 285 -14.54 7.87 -14.40
C ARG A 285 -14.44 8.83 -15.58
N LEU A 286 -13.23 9.20 -15.98
CA LEU A 286 -13.00 10.20 -17.04
C LEU A 286 -13.02 9.61 -18.46
N VAL A 287 -12.68 8.33 -18.62
CA VAL A 287 -12.72 7.67 -19.94
C VAL A 287 -14.15 7.45 -20.44
N ARG A 288 -14.30 7.16 -21.73
CA ARG A 288 -15.59 6.90 -22.39
C ARG A 288 -15.52 5.58 -23.18
N PRO A 289 -16.44 4.63 -22.93
CA PRO A 289 -17.35 4.60 -21.78
C PRO A 289 -16.59 4.59 -20.44
N SER A 290 -17.22 5.11 -19.38
CA SER A 290 -16.63 5.04 -18.04
C SER A 290 -16.53 3.58 -17.59
N LEU A 291 -15.44 3.20 -16.93
CA LEU A 291 -15.15 1.82 -16.57
C LEU A 291 -15.99 1.34 -15.39
N THR A 292 -16.63 0.17 -15.54
CA THR A 292 -17.08 -0.68 -14.44
C THR A 292 -15.87 -1.05 -13.60
N ALA A 293 -15.97 -0.90 -12.29
CA ALA A 293 -14.81 -1.02 -11.40
C ALA A 293 -15.16 -1.65 -10.06
N ILE A 294 -14.15 -2.19 -9.38
CA ILE A 294 -14.22 -2.50 -7.94
C ILE A 294 -13.85 -1.26 -7.14
N VAL A 295 -14.78 -0.73 -6.36
CA VAL A 295 -14.57 0.41 -5.48
C VAL A 295 -13.98 -0.08 -4.16
N ARG A 296 -12.78 0.41 -3.80
CA ARG A 296 -12.11 0.13 -2.52
C ARG A 296 -11.76 1.42 -1.82
N ASP A 297 -11.87 1.44 -0.50
CA ASP A 297 -11.42 2.57 0.32
C ASP A 297 -9.93 2.41 0.69
N ILE A 298 -9.05 2.68 -0.28
CA ILE A 298 -7.59 2.53 -0.12
C ILE A 298 -7.04 3.52 0.92
N VAL A 299 -7.67 4.68 1.09
CA VAL A 299 -7.30 5.66 2.12
C VAL A 299 -7.59 5.11 3.50
N SER A 300 -8.77 4.53 3.74
CA SER A 300 -9.08 3.85 4.99
C SER A 300 -8.18 2.64 5.22
N TYR A 301 -7.83 1.90 4.17
CA TYR A 301 -6.87 0.79 4.24
C TYR A 301 -5.50 1.25 4.75
N GLY A 302 -4.96 2.35 4.20
CA GLY A 302 -3.72 2.97 4.67
C GLY A 302 -3.79 3.50 6.10
N ARG A 303 -4.92 4.11 6.49
CA ARG A 303 -5.14 4.57 7.87
C ARG A 303 -5.12 3.41 8.86
N GLN A 304 -5.82 2.32 8.55
CA GLN A 304 -5.87 1.12 9.38
C GLN A 304 -4.50 0.44 9.48
N ALA A 305 -3.72 0.44 8.40
CA ALA A 305 -2.35 -0.06 8.40
C ALA A 305 -1.45 0.71 9.39
N ALA A 306 -1.51 2.05 9.35
CA ALA A 306 -0.75 2.91 10.25
C ALA A 306 -1.17 2.71 11.71
N LEU A 307 -2.49 2.60 11.98
CA LEU A 307 -3.02 2.34 13.32
C LEU A 307 -2.58 0.96 13.85
N MET A 308 -2.63 -0.06 13.00
CA MET A 308 -2.15 -1.41 13.34
C MET A 308 -0.66 -1.36 13.68
N LEU A 309 0.15 -0.71 12.86
CA LEU A 309 1.59 -0.58 13.09
C LEU A 309 1.89 0.18 14.39
N ALA A 310 1.17 1.26 14.68
CA ALA A 310 1.33 2.00 15.93
C ALA A 310 1.09 1.12 17.16
N ARG A 311 0.07 0.25 17.13
CA ARG A 311 -0.17 -0.73 18.21
C ARG A 311 0.95 -1.78 18.31
N THR A 312 1.45 -2.26 17.18
CA THR A 312 2.60 -3.19 17.13
C THR A 312 3.85 -2.56 17.75
N ILE A 313 4.17 -1.31 17.40
CA ILE A 313 5.28 -0.53 17.97
C ILE A 313 5.12 -0.35 19.49
N GLU A 314 3.88 -0.23 19.96
CA GLU A 314 3.55 -0.10 21.39
C GLU A 314 3.62 -1.40 22.19
N GLY A 315 3.87 -2.54 21.53
CA GLY A 315 3.82 -3.85 22.16
C GLY A 315 2.41 -4.20 22.67
N LYS A 316 1.37 -3.54 22.14
CA LYS A 316 -0.02 -3.87 22.45
C LYS A 316 -0.42 -5.13 21.67
N PRO A 317 -1.37 -5.94 22.17
CA PRO A 317 -1.96 -7.01 21.36
C PRO A 317 -2.53 -6.46 20.06
N VAL A 318 -2.18 -7.09 18.94
CA VAL A 318 -2.66 -6.78 17.59
C VAL A 318 -3.29 -8.04 17.01
N GLU A 319 -4.52 -7.90 16.54
CA GLU A 319 -5.24 -8.95 15.84
C GLU A 319 -5.14 -8.72 14.33
N ASN A 320 -5.05 -9.80 13.57
CA ASN A 320 -5.15 -9.73 12.12
C ASN A 320 -6.53 -9.19 11.75
N THR A 321 -6.56 -8.23 10.83
CA THR A 321 -7.78 -7.46 10.58
C THR A 321 -8.19 -7.59 9.11
N GLU A 322 -9.46 -7.93 8.89
CA GLU A 322 -10.12 -7.77 7.61
C GLU A 322 -10.67 -6.34 7.49
N THR A 323 -10.42 -5.71 6.35
CA THR A 323 -10.94 -4.37 6.05
C THR A 323 -12.16 -4.44 5.13
N SER A 324 -12.81 -3.30 4.93
CA SER A 324 -13.96 -3.19 4.03
C SER A 324 -13.66 -3.81 2.67
N ARG A 325 -14.51 -4.76 2.28
CA ARG A 325 -14.45 -5.43 0.99
C ARG A 325 -14.64 -4.41 -0.14
N GLY A 326 -14.00 -4.69 -1.29
CA GLY A 326 -14.32 -3.98 -2.52
C GLY A 326 -15.74 -4.26 -3.01
N GLU A 327 -16.40 -3.24 -3.56
CA GLU A 327 -17.75 -3.35 -4.11
C GLU A 327 -17.72 -3.16 -5.63
N LEU A 328 -18.37 -4.07 -6.37
CA LEU A 328 -18.53 -3.91 -7.81
C LEU A 328 -19.49 -2.75 -8.12
N LEU A 329 -19.02 -1.78 -8.90
CA LEU A 329 -19.79 -0.65 -9.40
C LEU A 329 -19.91 -0.71 -10.92
N PRO A 330 -21.02 -1.24 -11.46
CA PRO A 330 -21.32 -1.24 -12.89
C PRO A 330 -21.39 0.16 -13.49
N ARG A 331 -20.79 0.34 -14.67
CA ARG A 331 -20.83 1.54 -15.52
C ARG A 331 -20.90 1.15 -17.00
N GLY A 332 -20.67 2.12 -17.88
CA GLY A 332 -20.85 1.96 -19.33
C GLY A 332 -19.89 1.00 -20.04
N SER A 333 -18.82 0.52 -19.39
CA SER A 333 -17.86 -0.40 -20.04
C SER A 333 -18.27 -1.87 -19.97
N THR A 334 -19.41 -2.19 -19.36
CA THR A 334 -19.96 -3.55 -19.34
C THR A 334 -21.41 -3.56 -19.77
N GLY A 335 -21.83 -4.62 -20.47
CA GLY A 335 -23.19 -4.74 -21.01
C GLY A 335 -23.48 -6.16 -21.52
N PRO A 336 -24.75 -6.46 -21.86
CA PRO A 336 -25.12 -7.77 -22.37
C PRO A 336 -24.40 -8.08 -23.68
N LEU A 337 -23.90 -9.30 -23.83
CA LEU A 337 -23.20 -9.72 -25.04
C LEU A 337 -24.17 -9.77 -26.24
N GLY A 338 -23.89 -8.97 -27.28
CA GLY A 338 -24.68 -8.96 -28.52
C GLY A 338 -25.95 -8.10 -28.49
N ALA A 339 -26.08 -7.20 -27.50
CA ALA A 339 -27.07 -6.12 -27.49
C ALA A 339 -26.65 -4.93 -28.37
#